data_AF-A0A540N6C5-F1
#
_entry.id   AF-A0A540N6C5-F1
#
_cell.length_a   1.000
_cell.length_b   1.000
_cell.length_c   1.000
_cell.angle_alpha   90.00
_cell.angle_beta   90.00
_cell.angle_gamma   90.00
#
_symmetry.space_group_name_H-M   'P 1'
#
loop_
_entity.id
_entity.type
_entity.pdbx_description
1 polymer ?
#
loop_
_entity_poly.entity_id
_entity_poly.type
_entity_poly.pdbx_seq_one_letter_code
_entity_poly.pdbx_strand_id
1 'polypeptide(L)'
;MNITATTSTREQQSPPPLSDTDIIRVAQSCSPIPTYLLSTASHPTLLSYLTARAQSTSPSRPVSDYTVSLLSLIALSPQFDSLSTLLSSLLRSYTQIFTSFRIPHDANSLKTIQFFHPLLPHVPITDLPQIVEPIVSFLPQIVDLEDAQILDLLPRCLNLIRNAEEIERGGYFVNSVIDKILEVNWSKGLVIKMVSIVRDFPVLDKTRAREFVDKVFVGMSRLDLQDLPSIVYQLLVLASKGFVKREVVEGIVMFFGSKMASKATSIVRQVEGTVLLHVNFAVKQDPTLGQEVMGLVRSDLRAFNHFTVAVLLSVSRVRKFGESSMGALKVALLTAYRDYKFAKDCKWIPNDMKEEHLQNVKIVEEAILRAVNESNCGREHIVPSILQLAFLLLESADEGSRQEACNLSGLLGIEELAIQMLRTLFEAHDMARNEIIEQCKFRILSLKPEQSMAIIRLLGSLVQIYPYPMLEHVSRLKELLDYFAFMNGKVAAHLVSVLLPLLKFSRDLQVTTVPFF
;
A
#
# COMPACT_ATOMS: atom_id res chain seq x y z
N MET A 1 -67.94 39.99 57.87
CA MET A 1 -67.00 38.86 58.10
C MET A 1 -66.22 38.63 56.83
N ASN A 2 -65.02 39.21 56.76
CA ASN A 2 -64.09 39.04 55.64
C ASN A 2 -63.31 37.74 55.84
N ILE A 3 -63.33 36.87 54.83
CA ILE A 3 -62.43 35.72 54.74
C ILE A 3 -61.38 36.09 53.69
N THR A 4 -60.21 36.48 54.20
CA THR A 4 -58.96 36.65 53.45
C THR A 4 -58.45 35.28 52.99
N ALA A 5 -58.46 35.04 51.68
CA ALA A 5 -57.69 33.98 51.05
C ALA A 5 -56.42 34.61 50.44
N THR A 6 -55.31 34.49 51.16
CA THR A 6 -53.96 34.80 50.69
C THR A 6 -53.59 33.85 49.55
N THR A 7 -53.48 34.38 48.34
CA THR A 7 -52.74 33.78 47.22
C THR A 7 -51.25 33.84 47.53
N SER A 8 -50.66 32.71 47.95
CA SER A 8 -49.21 32.54 47.94
C SER A 8 -48.75 32.22 46.52
N THR A 9 -48.00 33.15 45.95
CA THR A 9 -47.14 32.96 44.78
C THR A 9 -46.19 31.79 45.04
N ARG A 10 -46.42 30.67 44.34
CA ARG A 10 -45.50 29.54 44.29
C ARG A 10 -44.31 29.96 43.43
N GLU A 11 -43.27 30.49 44.05
CA GLU A 11 -41.95 30.64 43.42
C GLU A 11 -41.53 29.28 42.87
N GLN A 12 -41.25 29.22 41.56
CA GLN A 12 -40.62 28.07 40.93
C GLN A 12 -39.22 27.92 41.53
N GLN A 13 -39.09 27.04 42.53
CA GLN A 13 -37.80 26.65 43.09
C GLN A 13 -36.93 26.05 41.98
N SER A 14 -35.80 26.70 41.71
CA SER A 14 -34.73 26.16 40.89
C SER A 14 -34.28 24.80 41.45
N PRO A 15 -34.10 23.75 40.63
CA PRO A 15 -33.63 22.46 41.10
C PRO A 15 -32.28 22.59 41.84
N PRO A 16 -32.04 21.81 42.90
CA PRO A 16 -30.82 21.92 43.70
C PRO A 16 -29.57 21.66 42.84
N PRO A 17 -28.46 22.39 43.06
CA PRO A 17 -27.23 22.19 42.29
C PRO A 17 -26.63 20.82 42.57
N LEU A 18 -26.41 20.04 41.52
CA LEU A 18 -25.71 18.75 41.62
C LEU A 18 -24.20 18.97 41.66
N SER A 19 -23.50 18.29 42.57
CA SER A 19 -22.03 18.27 42.54
C SER A 19 -21.51 17.40 41.39
N ASP A 20 -20.23 17.57 41.07
CA ASP A 20 -19.54 16.75 40.07
C ASP A 20 -19.53 15.25 40.42
N THR A 21 -19.43 14.90 41.71
CA THR A 21 -19.55 13.52 42.20
C THR A 21 -20.97 12.98 42.15
N ASP A 22 -21.99 13.84 42.27
CA ASP A 22 -23.39 13.42 42.14
C ASP A 22 -23.72 13.07 40.69
N ILE A 23 -23.19 13.83 39.73
CA ILE A 23 -23.37 13.56 38.29
C ILE A 23 -22.82 12.18 37.91
N ILE A 24 -21.64 11.83 38.42
CA ILE A 24 -21.03 10.51 38.17
C ILE A 24 -21.89 9.40 38.78
N ARG A 25 -22.37 9.60 40.03
CA ARG A 25 -23.24 8.63 40.72
C ARG A 25 -24.57 8.42 39.99
N VAL A 26 -25.19 9.52 39.53
CA VAL A 26 -26.46 9.48 38.77
C VAL A 26 -26.30 8.78 37.43
N ALA A 27 -25.19 9.01 36.73
CA ALA A 27 -24.88 8.30 35.48
C ALA A 27 -24.70 6.79 35.71
N GLN A 28 -24.09 6.39 36.83
CA GLN A 28 -23.90 4.98 37.18
C GLN A 28 -25.20 4.29 37.63
N SER A 29 -26.16 5.03 38.20
CA SER A 29 -27.43 4.49 38.70
C SER A 29 -28.54 4.41 37.65
N CYS A 30 -28.25 4.70 36.37
CA CYS A 30 -29.22 4.69 35.25
C CYS A 30 -30.54 5.43 35.59
N SER A 31 -30.43 6.50 36.37
CA SER A 31 -31.57 7.28 36.85
C SER A 31 -32.11 8.22 35.76
N PRO A 32 -33.38 8.64 35.83
CA PRO A 32 -33.93 9.59 34.84
C PRO A 32 -33.11 10.89 34.82
N ILE A 33 -33.08 11.54 33.65
CA ILE A 33 -32.27 12.74 33.41
C ILE A 33 -32.60 13.80 34.48
N PRO A 34 -31.60 14.28 35.23
CA PRO A 34 -31.82 15.34 36.20
C PRO A 34 -32.34 16.61 35.54
N THR A 35 -33.40 17.20 36.12
CA THR A 35 -33.94 18.50 35.67
C THR A 35 -32.90 19.62 35.71
N TYR A 36 -31.89 19.49 36.58
CA TYR A 36 -30.73 20.37 36.63
C TYR A 36 -29.94 20.40 35.31
N LEU A 37 -29.78 19.28 34.60
CA LEU A 37 -29.10 19.22 33.30
C LEU A 37 -29.93 19.85 32.17
N LEU A 38 -31.26 19.90 32.32
CA LEU A 38 -32.16 20.49 31.33
C LEU A 38 -32.20 22.03 31.43
N SER A 39 -31.68 22.61 32.51
CA SER A 39 -31.62 24.06 32.73
C SER A 39 -30.35 24.65 32.12
N THR A 40 -30.48 25.55 31.15
CA THR A 40 -29.34 26.23 30.51
C THR A 40 -28.48 27.05 31.50
N ALA A 41 -29.07 27.47 32.62
CA ALA A 41 -28.37 28.17 33.70
C ALA A 41 -27.33 27.28 34.42
N SER A 42 -27.44 25.95 34.34
CA SER A 42 -26.48 25.03 34.97
C SER A 42 -25.24 24.76 34.11
N HIS A 43 -25.30 25.02 32.80
CA HIS A 43 -24.22 24.67 31.87
C HIS A 43 -22.85 25.26 32.25
N PRO A 44 -22.73 26.56 32.63
CA PRO A 44 -21.44 27.13 33.03
C PRO A 44 -20.84 26.41 34.25
N THR A 45 -21.69 26.04 35.22
CA THR A 45 -21.27 25.30 36.42
C THR A 45 -20.78 23.90 36.05
N LEU A 46 -21.49 23.19 35.17
CA LEU A 46 -21.07 21.86 34.68
C LEU A 46 -19.70 21.91 33.97
N LEU A 47 -19.49 22.93 33.13
CA LEU A 47 -18.21 23.12 32.42
C LEU A 47 -17.07 23.53 33.38
N SER A 48 -17.40 24.24 34.45
CA SER A 48 -16.41 24.60 35.49
C SER A 48 -15.87 23.36 36.20
N TYR A 49 -16.70 22.34 36.43
CA TYR A 49 -16.27 21.07 37.02
C TYR A 49 -15.32 20.29 36.11
N LEU A 50 -15.58 20.27 34.79
CA LEU A 50 -14.65 19.70 33.82
C LEU A 50 -13.28 20.41 33.89
N THR A 51 -13.30 21.74 33.91
CA THR A 51 -12.08 22.56 33.94
C THR A 51 -11.29 22.36 35.25
N ALA A 52 -11.99 22.29 36.39
CA ALA A 52 -11.36 22.03 37.69
C ALA A 52 -10.71 20.64 37.74
N ARG A 53 -11.36 19.61 37.15
CA ARG A 53 -10.81 18.25 37.08
C ARG A 53 -9.59 18.17 36.16
N ALA A 54 -9.55 18.96 35.09
CA ALA A 54 -8.38 19.08 34.23
C ALA A 54 -7.18 19.75 34.92
N GLN A 55 -7.40 20.52 35.99
CA GLN A 55 -6.34 21.14 36.81
C GLN A 55 -5.86 20.24 37.97
N SER A 56 -6.42 19.03 38.11
CA SER A 56 -6.00 18.09 39.14
C SER A 56 -4.61 17.51 38.87
N THR A 57 -3.99 16.92 39.90
CA THR A 57 -2.65 16.31 39.81
C THR A 57 -2.59 15.10 38.87
N SER A 58 -3.72 14.44 38.61
CA SER A 58 -3.84 13.28 37.72
C SER A 58 -5.11 13.37 36.87
N PRO A 59 -5.15 14.25 35.85
CA PRO A 59 -6.40 14.67 35.22
C PRO A 59 -7.04 13.63 34.30
N SER A 60 -6.28 12.62 33.82
CA SER A 60 -6.74 11.58 32.88
C SER A 60 -8.09 10.95 33.26
N ARG A 61 -8.12 10.20 34.37
CA ARG A 61 -9.30 9.44 34.80
C ARG A 61 -10.43 10.34 35.33
N PRO A 62 -10.18 11.36 36.17
CA PRO A 62 -11.23 12.26 36.64
C PRO A 62 -11.95 13.02 35.53
N VAL A 63 -11.24 13.45 34.48
CA VAL A 63 -11.83 14.13 33.33
C VAL A 63 -12.63 13.15 32.47
N SER A 64 -12.06 11.98 32.17
CA SER A 64 -12.76 10.95 31.39
C SER A 64 -14.02 10.45 32.09
N ASP A 65 -13.95 10.07 33.37
CA ASP A 65 -15.09 9.56 34.12
C ASP A 65 -16.22 10.61 34.18
N TYR A 66 -15.87 11.88 34.45
CA TYR A 66 -16.85 12.96 34.48
C TYR A 66 -17.48 13.23 33.10
N THR A 67 -16.66 13.34 32.06
CA THR A 67 -17.12 13.66 30.70
C THR A 67 -17.98 12.53 30.16
N VAL A 68 -17.55 11.28 30.30
CA VAL A 68 -18.33 10.10 29.87
C VAL A 68 -19.64 10.00 30.66
N SER A 69 -19.64 10.29 31.97
CA SER A 69 -20.89 10.35 32.75
C SER A 69 -21.86 11.41 32.20
N LEU A 70 -21.38 12.63 31.92
CA LEU A 70 -22.23 13.66 31.30
C LEU A 70 -22.74 13.24 29.92
N LEU A 71 -21.87 12.70 29.06
CA LEU A 71 -22.26 12.23 27.74
C LEU A 71 -23.28 11.10 27.80
N SER A 72 -23.15 10.18 28.76
CA SER A 72 -24.11 9.09 28.96
C SER A 72 -25.51 9.61 29.35
N LEU A 73 -25.57 10.68 30.15
CA LEU A 73 -26.83 11.32 30.53
C LEU A 73 -27.43 12.12 29.37
N ILE A 74 -26.61 12.82 28.58
CA ILE A 74 -27.04 13.51 27.36
C ILE A 74 -27.60 12.51 26.34
N ALA A 75 -26.95 11.34 26.20
CA ALA A 75 -27.34 10.29 25.27
C ALA A 75 -28.73 9.69 25.54
N LEU A 76 -29.28 9.84 26.75
CA LEU A 76 -30.62 9.36 27.09
C LEU A 76 -31.73 10.14 26.35
N SER A 77 -31.54 11.45 26.13
CA SER A 77 -32.51 12.29 25.41
C SER A 77 -31.82 13.42 24.65
N PRO A 78 -31.05 13.14 23.59
CA PRO A 78 -30.23 14.14 22.89
C PRO A 78 -31.05 15.14 22.07
N GLN A 79 -32.38 14.96 21.99
CA GLN A 79 -33.30 15.79 21.21
C GLN A 79 -33.70 17.09 21.92
N PHE A 80 -33.41 17.23 23.22
CA PHE A 80 -33.70 18.48 23.94
C PHE A 80 -32.67 19.56 23.57
N ASP A 81 -33.15 20.75 23.18
CA ASP A 81 -32.29 21.88 22.79
C ASP A 81 -31.31 22.33 23.89
N SER A 82 -31.69 22.21 25.16
CA SER A 82 -30.77 22.47 26.27
C SER A 82 -29.63 21.45 26.32
N LEU A 83 -29.89 20.18 25.99
CA LEU A 83 -28.85 19.15 25.99
C LEU A 83 -27.96 19.22 24.74
N SER A 84 -28.49 19.63 23.58
CA SER A 84 -27.68 19.86 22.37
C SER A 84 -26.71 21.04 22.56
N THR A 85 -27.17 22.13 23.18
CA THR A 85 -26.32 23.28 23.53
C THR A 85 -25.30 22.96 24.62
N LEU A 86 -25.65 22.13 25.60
CA LEU A 86 -24.69 21.60 26.59
C LEU A 86 -23.65 20.71 25.92
N LEU A 87 -24.05 19.80 25.03
CA LEU A 87 -23.16 18.91 24.28
C LEU A 87 -22.16 19.70 23.44
N SER A 88 -22.63 20.74 22.73
CA SER A 88 -21.77 21.66 21.98
C SER A 88 -20.72 22.32 22.86
N SER A 89 -21.17 22.90 23.98
CA SER A 89 -20.30 23.60 24.92
C SER A 89 -19.30 22.65 25.59
N LEU A 90 -19.73 21.43 25.91
CA LEU A 90 -18.91 20.37 26.48
C LEU A 90 -17.84 19.90 25.50
N LEU A 91 -18.22 19.64 24.24
CA LEU A 91 -17.31 19.24 23.19
C LEU A 91 -16.27 20.33 22.89
N ARG A 92 -16.70 21.60 22.84
CA ARG A 92 -15.80 22.74 22.67
C ARG A 92 -14.81 22.85 23.83
N SER A 93 -15.29 22.78 25.06
CA SER A 93 -14.43 22.83 26.26
C SER A 93 -13.45 21.66 26.31
N TYR A 94 -13.90 20.45 26.01
CA TYR A 94 -13.05 19.26 25.94
C TYR A 94 -11.99 19.40 24.84
N THR A 95 -12.37 19.87 23.65
CA THR A 95 -11.44 20.12 22.54
C THR A 95 -10.36 21.13 22.94
N GLN A 96 -10.72 22.21 23.63
CA GLN A 96 -9.75 23.18 24.15
C GLN A 96 -8.81 22.57 25.19
N ILE A 97 -9.33 21.75 26.11
CA ILE A 97 -8.53 21.05 27.13
C ILE A 97 -7.54 20.06 26.49
N PHE A 98 -8.00 19.29 25.50
CA PHE A 98 -7.16 18.35 24.74
C PHE A 98 -6.07 19.09 23.95
N THR A 99 -6.46 20.05 23.10
CA THR A 99 -5.53 20.79 22.23
C THR A 99 -4.56 21.71 22.98
N SER A 100 -4.80 21.97 24.28
CA SER A 100 -3.88 22.72 25.14
C SER A 100 -2.99 21.83 26.04
N PHE A 101 -2.99 20.51 25.81
CA PHE A 101 -2.24 19.52 26.60
C PHE A 101 -2.54 19.56 28.11
N ARG A 102 -3.76 19.99 28.50
CA ARG A 102 -4.19 20.01 29.91
C ARG A 102 -4.62 18.64 30.42
N ILE A 103 -4.80 17.68 29.51
CA ILE A 103 -5.01 16.27 29.82
C ILE A 103 -3.98 15.44 29.07
N PRO A 104 -3.53 14.30 29.63
CA PRO A 104 -2.70 13.36 28.89
C PRO A 104 -3.49 12.74 27.74
N HIS A 105 -2.81 12.51 26.64
CA HIS A 105 -3.34 11.79 25.49
C HIS A 105 -3.10 10.28 25.71
N ASP A 106 -4.10 9.58 26.21
CA ASP A 106 -4.01 8.18 26.63
C ASP A 106 -5.29 7.41 26.24
N ALA A 107 -5.46 6.20 26.78
CA ALA A 107 -6.64 5.38 26.51
C ALA A 107 -7.95 6.01 27.01
N ASN A 108 -7.91 6.84 28.05
CA ASN A 108 -9.10 7.50 28.61
C ASN A 108 -9.53 8.70 27.75
N SER A 109 -8.60 9.46 27.19
CA SER A 109 -8.93 10.50 26.21
C SER A 109 -9.53 9.89 24.94
N LEU A 110 -8.93 8.80 24.43
CA LEU A 110 -9.48 8.08 23.28
C LEU A 110 -10.90 7.57 23.55
N LYS A 111 -11.13 6.95 24.72
CA LYS A 111 -12.47 6.51 25.13
C LYS A 111 -13.46 7.68 25.14
N THR A 112 -13.07 8.81 25.71
CA THR A 112 -13.94 10.00 25.78
C THR A 112 -14.31 10.51 24.38
N ILE A 113 -13.32 10.59 23.48
CA ILE A 113 -13.52 10.98 22.07
C ILE A 113 -14.46 10.00 21.35
N GLN A 114 -14.31 8.69 21.56
CA GLN A 114 -15.20 7.68 20.99
C GLN A 114 -16.65 7.81 21.48
N PHE A 115 -16.88 8.29 22.71
CA PHE A 115 -18.23 8.59 23.22
C PHE A 115 -18.84 9.86 22.61
N PHE A 116 -18.04 10.85 22.22
CA PHE A 116 -18.53 12.01 21.49
C PHE A 116 -18.99 11.66 20.08
N HIS A 117 -18.28 10.76 19.39
CA HIS A 117 -18.54 10.42 17.98
C HIS A 117 -20.02 10.10 17.65
N PRO A 118 -20.74 9.20 18.36
CA PRO A 118 -22.15 8.92 18.07
C PRO A 118 -23.09 10.10 18.38
N LEU A 119 -22.68 11.05 19.24
CA LEU A 119 -23.49 12.20 19.64
C LEU A 119 -23.28 13.43 18.74
N LEU A 120 -22.26 13.44 17.88
CA LEU A 120 -21.99 14.55 16.95
C LEU A 120 -23.20 15.01 16.10
N PRO A 121 -24.10 14.14 15.60
CA PRO A 121 -25.28 14.59 14.85
C PRO A 121 -26.26 15.46 15.66
N HIS A 122 -26.17 15.45 16.99
CA HIS A 122 -27.01 16.24 17.89
C HIS A 122 -26.37 17.57 18.30
N VAL A 123 -25.15 17.86 17.85
CA VAL A 123 -24.51 19.17 18.06
C VAL A 123 -25.11 20.17 17.06
N PRO A 124 -25.52 21.38 17.51
CA PRO A 124 -25.96 22.43 16.61
C PRO A 124 -24.93 22.70 15.51
N ILE A 125 -25.39 22.66 14.27
CA ILE A 125 -24.53 22.70 13.09
C ILE A 125 -23.70 23.99 13.03
N THR A 126 -24.28 25.11 13.49
CA THR A 126 -23.64 26.44 13.60
C THR A 126 -22.42 26.46 14.52
N ASP A 127 -22.34 25.52 15.46
CA ASP A 127 -21.27 25.47 16.46
C ASP A 127 -20.11 24.56 16.02
N LEU A 128 -20.35 23.65 15.09
CA LEU A 128 -19.33 22.71 14.58
C LEU A 128 -18.07 23.40 14.04
N PRO A 129 -18.14 24.53 13.29
CA PRO A 129 -16.95 25.27 12.87
C PRO A 129 -16.05 25.69 14.05
N GLN A 130 -16.64 26.12 15.17
CA GLN A 130 -15.89 26.53 16.38
C GLN A 130 -15.20 25.37 17.09
N ILE A 131 -15.57 24.13 16.76
CA ILE A 131 -14.96 22.88 17.26
C ILE A 131 -13.87 22.41 16.29
N VAL A 132 -14.11 22.52 14.99
CA VAL A 132 -13.17 22.12 13.94
C VAL A 132 -11.94 23.03 13.91
N GLU A 133 -12.10 24.35 14.05
CA GLU A 133 -11.00 25.31 13.97
C GLU A 133 -9.85 25.03 14.99
N PRO A 134 -10.12 24.82 16.29
CA PRO A 134 -9.10 24.42 17.24
C PRO A 134 -8.37 23.13 16.85
N ILE A 135 -9.10 22.11 16.37
CA ILE A 135 -8.52 20.83 15.94
C ILE A 135 -7.55 21.05 14.78
N VAL A 136 -7.93 21.88 13.80
CA VAL A 136 -7.08 22.19 12.64
C VAL A 136 -5.86 23.01 13.07
N SER A 137 -6.01 23.96 13.99
CA SER A 137 -4.89 24.74 14.53
C SER A 137 -3.89 23.89 15.33
N PHE A 138 -4.35 22.75 15.85
CA PHE A 138 -3.54 21.81 16.61
C PHE A 138 -2.72 20.85 15.73
N LEU A 139 -3.03 20.71 14.44
CA LEU A 139 -2.34 19.78 13.52
C LEU A 139 -0.80 19.86 13.55
N PRO A 140 -0.16 21.05 13.60
CA PRO A 140 1.30 21.14 13.64
C PRO A 140 1.93 20.61 14.95
N GLN A 141 1.13 20.44 16.00
CA GLN A 141 1.58 19.98 17.33
C GLN A 141 1.49 18.46 17.49
N ILE A 142 0.85 17.76 16.55
CA ILE A 142 0.71 16.29 16.58
C ILE A 142 2.06 15.66 16.24
N VAL A 143 2.66 14.91 17.17
CA VAL A 143 3.89 14.18 16.94
C VAL A 143 3.60 12.68 16.79
N ASP A 144 2.88 12.14 17.77
CA ASP A 144 2.60 10.71 17.89
C ASP A 144 1.13 10.38 17.58
N LEU A 145 0.80 9.09 17.59
CA LEU A 145 -0.56 8.62 17.28
C LEU A 145 -1.57 9.02 18.37
N GLU A 146 -1.10 9.11 19.61
CA GLU A 146 -1.87 9.53 20.78
C GLU A 146 -2.33 11.00 20.65
N ASP A 147 -1.47 11.89 20.15
CA ASP A 147 -1.85 13.28 19.89
C ASP A 147 -2.90 13.40 18.78
N ALA A 148 -2.94 12.42 17.88
CA ALA A 148 -3.81 12.41 16.74
C ALA A 148 -5.25 11.94 17.07
N GLN A 149 -5.54 11.51 18.31
CA GLN A 149 -6.85 10.94 18.69
C GLN A 149 -8.03 11.87 18.39
N ILE A 150 -7.90 13.17 18.65
CA ILE A 150 -8.99 14.14 18.44
C ILE A 150 -9.43 14.25 16.97
N LEU A 151 -8.59 13.83 16.03
CA LEU A 151 -8.90 13.79 14.60
C LEU A 151 -9.99 12.78 14.24
N ASP A 152 -10.35 11.84 15.13
CA ASP A 152 -11.48 10.92 14.91
C ASP A 152 -12.84 11.63 14.79
N LEU A 153 -12.95 12.84 15.35
CA LEU A 153 -14.17 13.65 15.25
C LEU A 153 -14.27 14.38 13.91
N LEU A 154 -13.12 14.66 13.28
CA LEU A 154 -13.01 15.56 12.14
C LEU A 154 -13.81 15.10 10.91
N PRO A 155 -13.73 13.85 10.44
CA PRO A 155 -14.49 13.42 9.27
C PRO A 155 -16.00 13.58 9.45
N ARG A 156 -16.53 13.23 10.62
CA ARG A 156 -17.96 13.34 10.90
C ARG A 156 -18.41 14.80 10.98
N CYS A 157 -17.65 15.67 11.64
CA CYS A 157 -17.93 17.11 11.68
C CYS A 157 -17.94 17.72 10.27
N LEU A 158 -16.95 17.42 9.44
CA LEU A 158 -16.88 17.95 8.07
C LEU A 158 -18.03 17.47 7.19
N ASN A 159 -18.45 16.20 7.33
CA ASN A 159 -19.62 15.69 6.60
C ASN A 159 -20.92 16.38 7.03
N LEU A 160 -21.12 16.62 8.33
CA LEU A 160 -22.28 17.34 8.84
C LEU A 160 -22.31 18.78 8.32
N ILE A 161 -21.19 19.50 8.39
CA ILE A 161 -21.08 20.88 7.89
C ILE A 161 -21.31 20.95 6.37
N ARG A 162 -20.77 20.00 5.60
CA ARG A 162 -20.90 20.01 4.14
C ARG A 162 -22.34 19.77 3.66
N ASN A 163 -23.07 18.91 4.37
CA ASN A 163 -24.42 18.50 3.98
C ASN A 163 -25.52 19.41 4.54
N ALA A 164 -25.17 20.37 5.39
CA ALA A 164 -26.13 21.28 6.00
C ALA A 164 -26.48 22.45 5.07
N GLU A 165 -27.78 22.66 4.86
CA GLU A 165 -28.30 23.83 4.13
C GLU A 165 -28.22 25.12 4.98
N GLU A 166 -28.22 24.97 6.31
CA GLU A 166 -28.21 26.08 7.28
C GLU A 166 -26.90 26.89 7.30
N ILE A 167 -25.79 26.32 6.84
CA ILE A 167 -24.51 27.02 6.74
C ILE A 167 -24.36 27.54 5.31
N GLU A 168 -24.64 28.83 5.12
CA GLU A 168 -24.24 29.55 3.91
C GLU A 168 -22.72 29.42 3.74
N ARG A 169 -22.29 28.59 2.77
CA ARG A 169 -20.86 28.26 2.46
C ARG A 169 -20.21 27.14 3.27
N GLY A 170 -20.97 26.21 3.85
CA GLY A 170 -20.41 25.02 4.53
C GLY A 170 -19.38 24.25 3.69
N GLY A 171 -19.64 24.10 2.38
CA GLY A 171 -18.68 23.49 1.44
C GLY A 171 -17.35 24.25 1.30
N TYR A 172 -17.37 25.59 1.31
CA TYR A 172 -16.14 26.41 1.25
C TYR A 172 -15.34 26.31 2.54
N PHE A 173 -16.01 26.28 3.69
CA PHE A 173 -15.35 26.06 4.97
C PHE A 173 -14.65 24.70 5.00
N VAL A 174 -15.34 23.63 4.61
CA VAL A 174 -14.76 22.27 4.55
C VAL A 174 -13.56 22.21 3.60
N ASN A 175 -13.66 22.84 2.43
CA ASN A 175 -12.54 22.92 1.50
C ASN A 175 -11.36 23.69 2.10
N SER A 176 -11.59 24.84 2.75
CA SER A 176 -10.53 25.60 3.44
C SER A 176 -9.88 24.80 4.57
N VAL A 177 -10.65 23.99 5.30
CA VAL A 177 -10.11 23.08 6.32
C VAL A 177 -9.21 22.01 5.68
N ILE A 178 -9.64 21.40 4.58
CA ILE A 178 -8.82 20.42 3.86
C ILE A 178 -7.55 21.06 3.31
N ASP A 179 -7.63 22.27 2.74
CA ASP A 179 -6.48 23.02 2.25
C ASP A 179 -5.46 23.25 3.39
N LYS A 180 -5.92 23.68 4.57
CA LYS A 180 -5.06 23.81 5.77
C LYS A 180 -4.43 22.48 6.19
N ILE A 181 -5.16 21.36 6.13
CA ILE A 181 -4.61 20.03 6.45
C ILE A 181 -3.48 19.66 5.48
N LEU A 182 -3.65 19.97 4.19
CA LEU A 182 -2.68 19.69 3.15
C LEU A 182 -1.46 20.63 3.23
N GLU A 183 -1.64 21.89 3.60
CA GLU A 183 -0.54 22.86 3.77
C GLU A 183 0.42 22.47 4.90
N VAL A 184 -0.08 21.85 5.98
CA VAL A 184 0.72 21.45 7.14
C VAL A 184 1.73 20.34 6.79
N ASN A 185 2.88 20.37 7.48
CA ASN A 185 3.87 19.30 7.41
C ASN A 185 3.46 18.10 8.28
N TRP A 186 3.32 16.93 7.68
CA TRP A 186 2.86 15.75 8.42
C TRP A 186 3.99 15.07 9.19
N SER A 187 3.75 14.89 10.50
CA SER A 187 4.54 14.03 11.40
C SER A 187 4.21 12.55 11.18
N LYS A 188 4.96 11.65 11.84
CA LYS A 188 4.71 10.20 11.72
C LYS A 188 3.29 9.83 12.16
N GLY A 189 2.88 10.30 13.35
CA GLY A 189 1.53 10.07 13.87
C GLY A 189 0.45 10.64 12.97
N LEU A 190 0.67 11.85 12.42
CA LEU A 190 -0.30 12.49 11.54
C LEU A 190 -0.51 11.73 10.22
N VAL A 191 0.56 11.22 9.59
CA VAL A 191 0.45 10.41 8.35
C VAL A 191 -0.41 9.17 8.61
N ILE A 192 -0.09 8.41 9.65
CA ILE A 192 -0.83 7.18 9.99
C ILE A 192 -2.30 7.50 10.25
N LYS A 193 -2.56 8.54 11.05
CA LYS A 193 -3.94 8.93 11.37
C LYS A 193 -4.70 9.37 10.13
N MET A 194 -4.12 10.23 9.28
CA MET A 194 -4.79 10.75 8.08
C MET A 194 -5.19 9.63 7.12
N VAL A 195 -4.32 8.66 6.86
CA VAL A 195 -4.65 7.51 5.99
C VAL A 195 -5.77 6.66 6.61
N SER A 196 -5.83 6.54 7.93
CA SER A 196 -6.89 5.77 8.60
C SER A 196 -8.27 6.42 8.51
N ILE A 197 -8.35 7.76 8.55
CA ILE A 197 -9.63 8.51 8.61
C ILE A 197 -10.10 9.05 7.25
N VAL A 198 -9.24 9.12 6.23
CA VAL A 198 -9.57 9.72 4.92
C VAL A 198 -10.73 9.02 4.21
N ARG A 199 -10.97 7.74 4.48
CA ARG A 199 -12.14 7.01 3.97
C ARG A 199 -13.45 7.66 4.39
N ASP A 200 -13.46 8.28 5.56
CA ASP A 200 -14.65 8.84 6.19
C ASP A 200 -14.75 10.35 5.93
N PHE A 201 -13.79 10.95 5.21
CA PHE A 201 -13.85 12.36 4.80
C PHE A 201 -14.95 12.62 3.77
N PRO A 202 -15.45 13.86 3.68
CA PRO A 202 -16.26 14.29 2.55
C PRO A 202 -15.52 14.09 1.23
N VAL A 203 -16.27 13.95 0.13
CA VAL A 203 -15.70 13.74 -1.21
C VAL A 203 -14.65 14.80 -1.53
N LEU A 204 -13.39 14.36 -1.62
CA LEU A 204 -12.26 15.15 -2.08
C LEU A 204 -12.33 15.28 -3.60
N ASP A 205 -12.10 16.49 -4.12
CA ASP A 205 -11.89 16.64 -5.55
C ASP A 205 -10.55 16.02 -5.96
N LYS A 206 -10.37 15.80 -7.26
CA LYS A 206 -9.21 15.10 -7.80
C LYS A 206 -7.88 15.79 -7.48
N THR A 207 -7.86 17.12 -7.36
CA THR A 207 -6.61 17.86 -7.10
C THR A 207 -6.16 17.68 -5.66
N ARG A 208 -7.07 17.88 -4.69
CA ARG A 208 -6.80 17.63 -3.26
C ARG A 208 -6.50 16.17 -2.97
N ALA A 209 -7.21 15.24 -3.63
CA ALA A 209 -6.95 13.82 -3.46
C ALA A 209 -5.54 13.43 -3.95
N ARG A 210 -5.06 14.02 -5.05
CA ARG A 210 -3.68 13.82 -5.52
C ARG A 210 -2.66 14.38 -4.51
N GLU A 211 -2.85 15.62 -4.07
CA GLU A 211 -1.96 16.26 -3.10
C GLU A 211 -1.91 15.48 -1.77
N PHE A 212 -3.05 14.96 -1.32
CA PHE A 212 -3.14 14.07 -0.18
C PHE A 212 -2.25 12.83 -0.37
N VAL A 213 -2.39 12.14 -1.51
CA VAL A 213 -1.59 10.95 -1.82
C VAL A 213 -0.10 11.28 -1.88
N ASP A 214 0.27 12.41 -2.49
CA ASP A 214 1.66 12.87 -2.55
C ASP A 214 2.22 13.12 -1.14
N LYS A 215 1.46 13.77 -0.26
CA LYS A 215 1.81 13.98 1.16
C LYS A 215 1.98 12.66 1.91
N VAL A 216 1.13 11.66 1.67
CA VAL A 216 1.29 10.31 2.25
C VAL A 216 2.62 9.70 1.85
N PHE A 217 2.97 9.69 0.56
CA PHE A 217 4.24 9.09 0.09
C PHE A 217 5.49 9.87 0.53
N VAL A 218 5.38 11.18 0.72
CA VAL A 218 6.44 11.97 1.39
C VAL A 218 6.57 11.53 2.86
N GLY A 219 5.45 11.40 3.57
CA GLY A 219 5.39 10.98 4.97
C GLY A 219 5.91 9.57 5.22
N MET A 220 5.58 8.61 4.35
CA MET A 220 6.03 7.21 4.43
C MET A 220 7.55 7.06 4.51
N SER A 221 8.32 8.00 3.95
CA SER A 221 9.79 7.95 4.02
C SER A 221 10.35 8.08 5.44
N ARG A 222 9.55 8.62 6.36
CA ARG A 222 9.89 8.84 7.77
C ARG A 222 9.39 7.74 8.70
N LEU A 223 8.52 6.87 8.22
CA LEU A 223 7.91 5.81 9.02
C LEU A 223 8.82 4.60 9.17
N ASP A 224 8.51 3.78 10.16
CA ASP A 224 9.24 2.54 10.39
C ASP A 224 8.82 1.51 9.33
N LEU A 225 9.78 0.69 8.87
CA LEU A 225 9.56 -0.20 7.72
C LEU A 225 8.40 -1.18 7.92
N GLN A 226 8.10 -1.55 9.17
CA GLN A 226 7.05 -2.49 9.53
C GLN A 226 5.63 -1.90 9.43
N ASP A 227 5.49 -0.56 9.49
CA ASP A 227 4.18 0.10 9.40
C ASP A 227 3.73 0.25 7.94
N LEU A 228 4.68 0.27 6.99
CA LEU A 228 4.42 0.54 5.59
C LEU A 228 3.41 -0.42 4.93
N PRO A 229 3.44 -1.74 5.16
CA PRO A 229 2.44 -2.65 4.59
C PRO A 229 1.00 -2.29 4.97
N SER A 230 0.78 -1.83 6.22
CA SER A 230 -0.55 -1.47 6.71
C SER A 230 -1.10 -0.22 5.99
N ILE A 231 -0.24 0.77 5.75
CA ILE A 231 -0.58 2.00 5.04
C ILE A 231 -0.87 1.70 3.58
N VAL A 232 -0.01 0.90 2.93
CA VAL A 232 -0.23 0.51 1.52
C VAL A 232 -1.54 -0.27 1.39
N TYR A 233 -1.85 -1.17 2.32
CA TYR A 233 -3.13 -1.86 2.33
C TYR A 233 -4.31 -0.88 2.41
N GLN A 234 -4.28 0.10 3.32
CA GLN A 234 -5.32 1.11 3.43
C GLN A 234 -5.47 1.94 2.14
N LEU A 235 -4.36 2.36 1.53
CA LEU A 235 -4.36 3.08 0.25
C LEU A 235 -4.97 2.23 -0.88
N LEU A 236 -4.65 0.94 -0.96
CA LEU A 236 -5.22 0.03 -1.96
C LEU A 236 -6.72 -0.19 -1.76
N VAL A 237 -7.19 -0.24 -0.51
CA VAL A 237 -8.63 -0.31 -0.18
C VAL A 237 -9.36 0.98 -0.57
N LEU A 238 -8.71 2.14 -0.45
CA LEU A 238 -9.26 3.42 -0.94
C LEU A 238 -9.31 3.44 -2.47
N ALA A 239 -8.22 3.00 -3.11
CA ALA A 239 -8.13 2.94 -4.57
C ALA A 239 -9.20 2.01 -5.16
N SER A 240 -9.47 0.84 -4.57
CA SER A 240 -10.52 -0.06 -5.06
C SER A 240 -11.92 0.58 -5.01
N LYS A 241 -12.13 1.56 -4.13
CA LYS A 241 -13.36 2.38 -4.04
C LYS A 241 -13.39 3.58 -4.98
N GLY A 242 -12.37 3.76 -5.83
CA GLY A 242 -12.30 4.85 -6.81
C GLY A 242 -11.46 6.05 -6.38
N PHE A 243 -10.80 6.00 -5.22
CA PHE A 243 -9.94 7.10 -4.75
C PHE A 243 -8.64 7.15 -5.55
N VAL A 244 -8.53 8.09 -6.51
CA VAL A 244 -7.32 8.42 -7.31
C VAL A 244 -6.43 7.21 -7.61
N LYS A 245 -7.04 6.19 -8.25
CA LYS A 245 -6.44 4.86 -8.44
C LYS A 245 -5.03 4.90 -9.04
N ARG A 246 -4.88 5.67 -10.12
CA ARG A 246 -3.62 5.79 -10.85
C ARG A 246 -2.54 6.39 -9.97
N GLU A 247 -2.83 7.49 -9.30
CA GLU A 247 -1.89 8.17 -8.40
C GLU A 247 -1.46 7.28 -7.22
N VAL A 248 -2.38 6.49 -6.64
CA VAL A 248 -2.04 5.52 -5.59
C VAL A 248 -1.11 4.43 -6.12
N VAL A 249 -1.44 3.81 -7.26
CA VAL A 249 -0.62 2.74 -7.85
C VAL A 249 0.76 3.28 -8.25
N GLU A 250 0.80 4.43 -8.92
CA GLU A 250 2.02 5.11 -9.35
C GLU A 250 2.90 5.45 -8.14
N GLY A 251 2.33 6.03 -7.09
CA GLY A 251 3.07 6.37 -5.89
C GLY A 251 3.64 5.14 -5.17
N ILE A 252 2.91 4.02 -5.11
CA ILE A 252 3.42 2.75 -4.55
C ILE A 252 4.64 2.28 -5.36
N VAL A 253 4.51 2.18 -6.69
CA VAL A 253 5.60 1.64 -7.51
C VAL A 253 6.83 2.55 -7.52
N MET A 254 6.62 3.87 -7.49
CA MET A 254 7.71 4.84 -7.44
C MET A 254 8.39 4.84 -6.06
N PHE A 255 7.63 4.73 -4.97
CA PHE A 255 8.19 4.74 -3.62
C PHE A 255 9.11 3.55 -3.36
N PHE A 256 8.64 2.32 -3.62
CA PHE A 256 9.45 1.11 -3.45
C PHE A 256 10.52 0.97 -4.53
N GLY A 257 10.20 1.35 -5.77
CA GLY A 257 11.11 1.24 -6.90
C GLY A 257 12.33 2.18 -6.88
N SER A 258 12.21 3.37 -6.28
CA SER A 258 13.26 4.39 -6.29
C SER A 258 13.75 4.82 -4.91
N LYS A 259 12.84 5.16 -3.98
CA LYS A 259 13.21 5.72 -2.67
C LYS A 259 13.66 4.66 -1.68
N MET A 260 13.09 3.46 -1.74
CA MET A 260 13.47 2.35 -0.87
C MET A 260 14.62 1.52 -1.43
N ALA A 261 14.85 1.59 -2.75
CA ALA A 261 15.86 0.82 -3.46
C ALA A 261 17.30 0.99 -2.92
N SER A 262 17.60 2.12 -2.28
CA SER A 262 18.91 2.44 -1.69
C SER A 262 19.13 1.82 -0.30
N LYS A 263 18.08 1.32 0.37
CA LYS A 263 18.11 0.76 1.73
C LYS A 263 18.17 -0.78 1.74
N ALA A 264 18.90 -1.38 0.79
CA ALA A 264 18.91 -2.81 0.49
C ALA A 264 19.27 -3.70 1.70
N THR A 265 18.26 -4.02 2.51
CA THR A 265 18.32 -4.85 3.70
C THR A 265 17.34 -6.01 3.56
N SER A 266 17.57 -7.12 4.26
CA SER A 266 16.64 -8.26 4.29
C SER A 266 15.23 -7.85 4.74
N ILE A 267 15.14 -6.89 5.67
CA ILE A 267 13.87 -6.34 6.19
C ILE A 267 13.10 -5.61 5.08
N VAL A 268 13.77 -4.75 4.30
CA VAL A 268 13.15 -4.07 3.15
C VAL A 268 12.58 -5.08 2.16
N ARG A 269 13.31 -6.16 1.87
CA ARG A 269 12.84 -7.20 0.95
C ARG A 269 11.57 -7.90 1.44
N GLN A 270 11.49 -8.19 2.74
CA GLN A 270 10.32 -8.80 3.36
C GLN A 270 9.11 -7.86 3.34
N VAL A 271 9.31 -6.58 3.65
CA VAL A 271 8.26 -5.55 3.59
C VAL A 271 7.71 -5.42 2.17
N GLU A 272 8.59 -5.33 1.17
CA GLU A 272 8.19 -5.33 -0.24
C GLU A 272 7.43 -6.62 -0.61
N GLY A 273 7.85 -7.78 -0.11
CA GLY A 273 7.13 -9.04 -0.28
C GLY A 273 5.69 -8.98 0.26
N THR A 274 5.49 -8.45 1.47
CA THR A 274 4.14 -8.24 2.03
C THR A 274 3.32 -7.24 1.20
N VAL A 275 3.94 -6.16 0.73
CA VAL A 275 3.27 -5.18 -0.14
C VAL A 275 2.85 -5.82 -1.47
N LEU A 276 3.69 -6.66 -2.08
CA LEU A 276 3.34 -7.41 -3.29
C LEU A 276 2.11 -8.30 -3.06
N LEU A 277 2.01 -8.95 -1.89
CA LEU A 277 0.84 -9.74 -1.52
C LEU A 277 -0.42 -8.87 -1.35
N HIS A 278 -0.30 -7.68 -0.74
CA HIS A 278 -1.41 -6.73 -0.64
C HIS A 278 -1.87 -6.23 -2.01
N VAL A 279 -0.94 -5.91 -2.92
CA VAL A 279 -1.27 -5.52 -4.30
C VAL A 279 -1.94 -6.68 -5.04
N ASN A 280 -1.41 -7.90 -4.92
CA ASN A 280 -2.03 -9.09 -5.53
C ASN A 280 -3.46 -9.32 -5.03
N PHE A 281 -3.68 -9.18 -3.72
CA PHE A 281 -5.01 -9.28 -3.12
C PHE A 281 -5.95 -8.18 -3.60
N ALA A 282 -5.48 -6.92 -3.63
CA ALA A 282 -6.28 -5.79 -4.10
C ALA A 282 -6.69 -5.96 -5.58
N VAL A 283 -5.79 -6.43 -6.45
CA VAL A 283 -6.10 -6.70 -7.87
C VAL A 283 -7.08 -7.87 -8.03
N LYS A 284 -7.06 -8.87 -7.13
CA LYS A 284 -8.08 -9.94 -7.12
C LYS A 284 -9.48 -9.39 -6.79
N GLN A 285 -9.56 -8.41 -5.89
CA GLN A 285 -10.83 -7.78 -5.50
C GLN A 285 -11.31 -6.76 -6.56
N ASP A 286 -10.40 -5.96 -7.11
CA ASP A 286 -10.67 -4.97 -8.15
C ASP A 286 -9.67 -5.11 -9.31
N PRO A 287 -10.06 -5.82 -10.40
CA PRO A 287 -9.23 -6.00 -11.58
C PRO A 287 -8.78 -4.68 -12.24
N THR A 288 -9.49 -3.57 -12.06
CA THR A 288 -9.13 -2.29 -12.68
C THR A 288 -7.79 -1.76 -12.14
N LEU A 289 -7.42 -2.10 -10.90
CA LEU A 289 -6.09 -1.78 -10.35
C LEU A 289 -4.96 -2.45 -11.14
N GLY A 290 -5.17 -3.69 -11.62
CA GLY A 290 -4.18 -4.39 -12.44
C GLY A 290 -4.00 -3.72 -13.81
N GLN A 291 -5.07 -3.14 -14.36
CA GLN A 291 -5.01 -2.38 -15.61
C GLN A 291 -4.21 -1.09 -15.44
N GLU A 292 -4.36 -0.37 -14.32
CA GLU A 292 -3.56 0.83 -14.01
C GLU A 292 -2.05 0.50 -13.96
N VAL A 293 -1.65 -0.59 -13.27
CA VAL A 293 -0.23 -1.00 -13.22
C VAL A 293 0.33 -1.24 -14.63
N MET A 294 -0.40 -1.98 -15.48
CA MET A 294 0.04 -2.23 -16.85
C MET A 294 0.04 -0.96 -17.71
N GLY A 295 -0.90 -0.04 -17.46
CA GLY A 295 -0.97 1.25 -18.13
C GLY A 295 0.25 2.12 -17.83
N LEU A 296 0.71 2.15 -16.58
CA LEU A 296 1.91 2.88 -16.15
C LEU A 296 3.15 2.39 -16.89
N VAL A 297 3.37 1.07 -16.94
CA VAL A 297 4.52 0.44 -17.61
C VAL A 297 4.60 0.75 -19.11
N ARG A 298 3.44 0.96 -19.76
CA ARG A 298 3.39 1.32 -21.19
C ARG A 298 3.57 2.82 -21.44
N SER A 299 3.30 3.66 -20.43
CA SER A 299 3.18 5.11 -20.62
C SER A 299 4.37 5.90 -20.06
N ASP A 300 5.06 5.39 -19.03
CA ASP A 300 6.17 6.08 -18.38
C ASP A 300 7.30 5.12 -18.04
N LEU A 301 8.45 5.26 -18.72
CA LEU A 301 9.64 4.46 -18.46
C LEU A 301 10.20 4.67 -17.05
N ARG A 302 9.96 5.82 -16.40
CA ARG A 302 10.39 6.06 -15.02
C ARG A 302 9.66 5.15 -14.03
N ALA A 303 8.44 4.75 -14.37
CA ALA A 303 7.69 3.76 -13.61
C ALA A 303 8.19 2.33 -13.87
N PHE A 304 9.04 2.10 -14.88
CA PHE A 304 9.68 0.79 -15.12
C PHE A 304 10.89 0.61 -14.19
N ASN A 305 10.66 -0.05 -13.06
CA ASN A 305 11.69 -0.36 -12.08
C ASN A 305 11.52 -1.78 -11.53
N HIS A 306 12.49 -2.25 -10.73
CA HIS A 306 12.50 -3.62 -10.18
C HIS A 306 11.23 -3.98 -9.41
N PHE A 307 10.67 -3.03 -8.64
CA PHE A 307 9.45 -3.25 -7.89
C PHE A 307 8.22 -3.34 -8.81
N THR A 308 8.13 -2.49 -9.84
CA THR A 308 7.05 -2.58 -10.85
C THR A 308 7.08 -3.92 -11.59
N VAL A 309 8.28 -4.42 -11.93
CA VAL A 309 8.45 -5.76 -12.52
C VAL A 309 7.93 -6.82 -11.55
N ALA A 310 8.32 -6.76 -10.27
CA ALA A 310 7.84 -7.68 -9.25
C ALA A 310 6.31 -7.62 -9.05
N VAL A 311 5.70 -6.42 -9.13
CA VAL A 311 4.24 -6.26 -9.11
C VAL A 311 3.59 -6.96 -10.30
N LEU A 312 4.09 -6.76 -11.52
CA LEU A 312 3.53 -7.42 -12.72
C LEU A 312 3.69 -8.96 -12.67
N LEU A 313 4.83 -9.45 -12.20
CA LEU A 313 5.08 -10.88 -11.95
C LEU A 313 4.17 -11.43 -10.85
N SER A 314 3.80 -10.62 -9.86
CA SER A 314 2.82 -11.01 -8.85
C SER A 314 1.40 -11.03 -9.42
N VAL A 315 1.02 -9.98 -10.14
CA VAL A 315 -0.31 -9.83 -10.76
C VAL A 315 -0.58 -10.91 -11.81
N SER A 316 0.43 -11.39 -12.53
CA SER A 316 0.26 -12.50 -13.48
C SER A 316 -0.20 -13.80 -12.82
N ARG A 317 -0.05 -13.95 -11.50
CA ARG A 317 -0.62 -15.10 -10.75
C ARG A 317 -2.15 -15.03 -10.66
N VAL A 318 -2.76 -13.89 -10.96
CA VAL A 318 -4.20 -13.76 -11.13
C VAL A 318 -4.58 -14.25 -12.53
N ARG A 319 -5.38 -15.31 -12.63
CA ARG A 319 -5.69 -16.01 -13.89
C ARG A 319 -6.08 -15.08 -15.05
N LYS A 320 -6.88 -14.04 -14.79
CA LYS A 320 -7.33 -13.07 -15.81
C LYS A 320 -6.20 -12.19 -16.38
N PHE A 321 -5.09 -12.05 -15.65
CA PHE A 321 -3.98 -11.16 -15.99
C PHE A 321 -2.70 -11.90 -16.39
N GLY A 322 -2.64 -13.23 -16.28
CA GLY A 322 -1.44 -14.02 -16.57
C GLY A 322 -0.76 -13.64 -17.89
N GLU A 323 -1.47 -13.80 -19.00
CA GLU A 323 -0.93 -13.49 -20.32
C GLU A 323 -0.73 -11.98 -20.54
N SER A 324 -1.65 -11.15 -20.03
CA SER A 324 -1.58 -9.69 -20.23
C SER A 324 -0.38 -9.04 -19.52
N SER A 325 -0.09 -9.45 -18.29
CA SER A 325 1.06 -8.96 -17.51
C SER A 325 2.39 -9.45 -18.10
N MET A 326 2.46 -10.73 -18.49
CA MET A 326 3.64 -11.30 -19.15
C MET A 326 3.90 -10.62 -20.50
N GLY A 327 2.84 -10.43 -21.29
CA GLY A 327 2.89 -9.69 -22.55
C GLY A 327 3.33 -8.24 -22.36
N ALA A 328 2.88 -7.55 -21.31
CA ALA A 328 3.32 -6.19 -21.02
C ALA A 328 4.83 -6.10 -20.75
N LEU A 329 5.36 -7.01 -19.91
CA LEU A 329 6.81 -7.07 -19.62
C LEU A 329 7.61 -7.39 -20.89
N LYS A 330 7.18 -8.39 -21.65
CA LYS A 330 7.83 -8.77 -22.91
C LYS A 330 7.83 -7.61 -23.92
N VAL A 331 6.69 -6.97 -24.13
CA VAL A 331 6.57 -5.85 -25.08
C VAL A 331 7.44 -4.68 -24.65
N ALA A 332 7.46 -4.32 -23.37
CA ALA A 332 8.31 -3.24 -22.86
C ALA A 332 9.80 -3.52 -23.12
N LEU A 333 10.27 -4.74 -22.81
CA LEU A 333 11.65 -5.16 -23.06
C LEU A 333 12.00 -5.15 -24.55
N LEU A 334 11.17 -5.77 -25.39
CA LEU A 334 11.39 -5.83 -26.84
C LEU A 334 11.37 -4.46 -27.49
N THR A 335 10.51 -3.56 -27.01
CA THR A 335 10.41 -2.19 -27.51
C THR A 335 11.67 -1.40 -27.15
N ALA A 336 12.15 -1.48 -25.90
CA ALA A 336 13.40 -0.84 -25.49
C ALA A 336 14.56 -1.29 -26.38
N TYR A 337 14.70 -2.61 -26.59
CA TYR A 337 15.73 -3.17 -27.47
C TYR A 337 15.63 -2.70 -28.92
N ARG A 338 14.41 -2.66 -29.46
CA ARG A 338 14.14 -2.22 -30.82
C ARG A 338 14.46 -0.73 -31.00
N ASP A 339 14.06 0.10 -30.05
CA ASP A 339 14.27 1.54 -30.07
C ASP A 339 15.76 1.87 -30.00
N TYR A 340 16.51 1.18 -29.13
CA TYR A 340 17.97 1.31 -29.10
C TYR A 340 18.63 0.87 -30.40
N LYS A 341 18.25 -0.30 -30.94
CA LYS A 341 18.80 -0.78 -32.22
C LYS A 341 18.54 0.22 -33.34
N PHE A 342 17.31 0.72 -33.44
CA PHE A 342 16.92 1.74 -34.39
C PHE A 342 17.75 3.01 -34.22
N ALA A 343 17.91 3.51 -32.99
CA ALA A 343 18.67 4.71 -32.71
C ALA A 343 20.17 4.56 -33.00
N LYS A 344 20.74 3.41 -32.68
CA LYS A 344 22.14 3.07 -32.99
C LYS A 344 22.40 3.12 -34.49
N ASP A 345 21.55 2.44 -35.27
CA ASP A 345 21.71 2.28 -36.71
C ASP A 345 21.35 3.55 -37.50
N CYS A 346 20.49 4.41 -36.93
CA CYS A 346 20.06 5.65 -37.55
C CYS A 346 21.14 6.75 -37.44
N LYS A 347 21.63 7.23 -38.59
CA LYS A 347 22.61 8.33 -38.64
C LYS A 347 22.02 9.70 -38.30
N TRP A 348 20.70 9.85 -38.33
CA TRP A 348 20.01 11.13 -38.14
C TRP A 348 19.72 11.44 -36.66
N ILE A 349 19.79 10.44 -35.79
CA ILE A 349 19.56 10.63 -34.36
C ILE A 349 20.83 11.20 -33.71
N PRO A 350 20.75 12.30 -32.93
CA PRO A 350 21.89 12.85 -32.19
C PRO A 350 22.49 11.84 -31.22
N ASN A 351 23.80 11.94 -30.96
CA ASN A 351 24.50 11.02 -30.05
C ASN A 351 23.90 11.03 -28.63
N ASP A 352 23.45 12.19 -28.13
CA ASP A 352 22.84 12.30 -26.80
C ASP A 352 21.56 11.46 -26.68
N MET A 353 20.72 11.45 -27.72
CA MET A 353 19.52 10.62 -27.77
C MET A 353 19.87 9.12 -27.89
N LYS A 354 20.95 8.77 -28.58
CA LYS A 354 21.41 7.37 -28.64
C LYS A 354 21.85 6.86 -27.27
N GLU A 355 22.52 7.69 -26.49
CA GLU A 355 22.90 7.36 -25.11
C GLU A 355 21.66 7.23 -24.21
N GLU A 356 20.65 8.10 -24.37
CA GLU A 356 19.37 7.96 -23.67
C GLU A 356 18.68 6.62 -23.97
N HIS A 357 18.59 6.22 -25.25
CA HIS A 357 18.03 4.92 -25.62
C HIS A 357 18.85 3.74 -25.06
N LEU A 358 20.18 3.84 -25.05
CA LEU A 358 21.05 2.84 -24.43
C LEU A 358 20.77 2.72 -22.92
N GLN A 359 20.69 3.86 -22.23
CA GLN A 359 20.40 3.90 -20.81
C GLN A 359 19.02 3.35 -20.48
N ASN A 360 18.02 3.62 -21.32
CA ASN A 360 16.67 3.08 -21.16
C ASN A 360 16.66 1.55 -21.21
N VAL A 361 17.38 0.93 -22.15
CA VAL A 361 17.49 -0.54 -22.21
C VAL A 361 18.19 -1.07 -20.96
N LYS A 362 19.29 -0.46 -20.53
CA LYS A 362 20.01 -0.87 -19.31
C LYS A 362 19.10 -0.85 -18.08
N ILE A 363 18.34 0.23 -17.89
CA ILE A 363 17.37 0.35 -16.79
C ILE A 363 16.36 -0.79 -16.82
N VAL A 364 15.83 -1.14 -18.00
CA VAL A 364 14.85 -2.21 -18.15
C VAL A 364 15.47 -3.59 -17.83
N GLU A 365 16.67 -3.89 -18.34
CA GLU A 365 17.38 -5.15 -18.04
C GLU A 365 17.71 -5.26 -16.55
N GLU A 366 18.29 -4.22 -15.98
CA GLU A 366 18.66 -4.16 -14.56
C GLU A 366 17.43 -4.29 -13.66
N ALA A 367 16.31 -3.65 -14.01
CA ALA A 367 15.06 -3.78 -13.29
C ALA A 367 14.55 -5.23 -13.28
N ILE A 368 14.58 -5.92 -14.43
CA ILE A 368 14.16 -7.32 -14.52
C ILE A 368 15.10 -8.22 -13.72
N LEU A 369 16.41 -8.12 -13.92
CA LEU A 369 17.39 -8.93 -13.21
C LEU A 369 17.33 -8.71 -11.70
N ARG A 370 17.18 -7.46 -11.26
CA ARG A 370 17.03 -7.14 -9.84
C ARG A 370 15.77 -7.77 -9.25
N ALA A 371 14.63 -7.71 -9.95
CA ALA A 371 13.40 -8.37 -9.50
C ALA A 371 13.56 -9.88 -9.36
N VAL A 372 14.35 -10.52 -10.25
CA VAL A 372 14.66 -11.95 -10.17
C VAL A 372 15.63 -12.27 -9.03
N ASN A 373 16.70 -11.48 -8.88
CA ASN A 373 17.69 -11.66 -7.80
C ASN A 373 17.06 -11.48 -6.41
N GLU A 374 16.06 -10.61 -6.28
CA GLU A 374 15.32 -10.36 -5.04
C GLU A 374 14.08 -11.26 -4.90
N SER A 375 13.94 -12.32 -5.70
CA SER A 375 12.83 -13.29 -5.57
C SER A 375 12.90 -14.14 -4.29
N ASN A 376 14.01 -14.08 -3.57
CA ASN A 376 14.19 -14.63 -2.23
C ASN A 376 13.62 -13.69 -1.15
N CYS A 377 13.57 -14.14 0.11
CA CYS A 377 13.14 -13.33 1.26
C CYS A 377 11.68 -12.83 1.18
N GLY A 378 10.72 -13.75 1.04
CA GLY A 378 9.28 -13.44 1.12
C GLY A 378 8.61 -13.07 -0.21
N ARG A 379 9.31 -13.25 -1.34
CA ARG A 379 8.78 -13.06 -2.71
C ARG A 379 8.69 -14.37 -3.51
N GLU A 380 8.74 -15.52 -2.85
CA GLU A 380 8.76 -16.82 -3.53
C GLU A 380 7.50 -17.07 -4.38
N HIS A 381 6.38 -16.40 -4.08
CA HIS A 381 5.14 -16.50 -4.86
C HIS A 381 5.27 -16.02 -6.31
N ILE A 382 6.30 -15.20 -6.64
CA ILE A 382 6.54 -14.74 -8.01
C ILE A 382 7.44 -15.67 -8.82
N VAL A 383 8.10 -16.67 -8.22
CA VAL A 383 9.03 -17.59 -8.91
C VAL A 383 8.40 -18.29 -10.12
N PRO A 384 7.17 -18.85 -10.05
CA PRO A 384 6.54 -19.45 -11.23
C PRO A 384 6.31 -18.47 -12.37
N SER A 385 6.03 -17.20 -12.05
CA SER A 385 5.84 -16.14 -13.04
C SER A 385 7.15 -15.76 -13.72
N ILE A 386 8.26 -15.75 -12.98
CA ILE A 386 9.60 -15.50 -13.53
C ILE A 386 9.99 -16.62 -14.50
N LEU A 387 9.76 -17.89 -14.12
CA LEU A 387 10.00 -19.05 -15.00
C LEU A 387 9.23 -18.90 -16.31
N GLN A 388 7.93 -18.59 -16.22
CA GLN A 388 7.09 -18.39 -17.39
C GLN A 388 7.61 -17.26 -18.29
N LEU A 389 7.99 -16.12 -17.71
CA LEU A 389 8.53 -14.99 -18.46
C LEU A 389 9.84 -15.36 -19.17
N ALA A 390 10.78 -16.00 -18.46
CA ALA A 390 12.09 -16.33 -19.02
C ALA A 390 11.98 -17.29 -20.20
N PHE A 391 11.17 -18.35 -20.09
CA PHE A 391 10.93 -19.26 -21.22
C PHE A 391 10.20 -18.55 -22.37
N LEU A 392 9.24 -17.68 -22.07
CA LEU A 392 8.55 -16.86 -23.09
C LEU A 392 9.52 -15.92 -23.85
N LEU A 393 10.57 -15.44 -23.18
CA LEU A 393 11.63 -14.63 -23.78
C LEU A 393 12.57 -15.47 -24.65
N LEU A 394 13.01 -16.65 -24.16
CA LEU A 394 13.84 -17.58 -24.93
C LEU A 394 13.17 -18.02 -26.24
N GLU A 395 11.87 -18.33 -26.20
CA GLU A 395 11.09 -18.70 -27.39
C GLU A 395 10.94 -17.55 -28.40
N SER A 396 11.14 -16.31 -27.96
CA SER A 396 11.02 -15.12 -28.80
C SER A 396 12.34 -14.56 -29.32
N ALA A 397 13.47 -15.16 -28.90
CA ALA A 397 14.77 -14.79 -29.42
C ALA A 397 14.91 -15.36 -30.86
N ASP A 398 14.90 -14.48 -31.85
CA ASP A 398 15.23 -14.85 -33.23
C ASP A 398 16.74 -15.06 -33.38
N GLU A 399 17.14 -16.12 -34.09
CA GLU A 399 18.55 -16.40 -34.45
C GLU A 399 19.23 -15.24 -35.20
N GLY A 400 18.43 -14.34 -35.82
CA GLY A 400 18.92 -13.17 -36.55
C GLY A 400 19.49 -12.04 -35.70
N SER A 401 19.40 -12.12 -34.36
CA SER A 401 19.95 -11.14 -33.42
C SER A 401 21.36 -11.48 -32.92
N ARG A 402 22.12 -12.22 -33.73
CA ARG A 402 23.47 -12.73 -33.41
C ARG A 402 24.37 -11.63 -32.80
N GLN A 403 24.76 -11.89 -31.55
CA GLN A 403 25.79 -11.37 -30.64
C GLN A 403 26.75 -10.21 -30.99
N GLU A 404 26.91 -9.75 -32.23
CA GLU A 404 28.04 -8.88 -32.60
C GLU A 404 27.89 -7.43 -32.10
N ALA A 405 26.67 -7.00 -31.75
CA ALA A 405 26.40 -5.61 -31.37
C ALA A 405 26.28 -5.36 -29.85
N CYS A 406 26.05 -6.39 -29.04
CA CYS A 406 25.72 -6.25 -27.61
C CYS A 406 26.95 -6.22 -26.70
N ASN A 407 28.01 -6.96 -27.05
CA ASN A 407 29.23 -7.07 -26.23
C ASN A 407 29.99 -5.74 -26.10
N LEU A 408 29.85 -4.82 -27.07
CA LEU A 408 30.47 -3.49 -27.02
C LEU A 408 29.65 -2.46 -26.22
N SER A 409 28.34 -2.69 -26.04
CA SER A 409 27.44 -1.74 -25.34
C SER A 409 27.10 -2.13 -23.90
N GLY A 410 27.60 -3.27 -23.43
CA GLY A 410 27.34 -3.79 -22.08
C GLY A 410 25.90 -4.30 -21.87
N LEU A 411 25.18 -4.62 -22.95
CA LEU A 411 23.84 -5.20 -22.91
C LEU A 411 23.92 -6.72 -23.01
N LEU A 412 23.05 -7.45 -22.34
CA LEU A 412 23.05 -8.93 -22.39
C LEU A 412 22.45 -9.44 -23.71
N GLY A 413 21.39 -8.80 -24.19
CA GLY A 413 20.50 -9.34 -25.21
C GLY A 413 19.38 -10.18 -24.58
N ILE A 414 18.24 -10.27 -25.28
CA ILE A 414 17.01 -10.92 -24.79
C ILE A 414 17.26 -12.36 -24.34
N GLU A 415 18.05 -13.11 -25.12
CA GLU A 415 18.32 -14.50 -24.83
C GLU A 415 19.22 -14.69 -23.60
N GLU A 416 20.35 -13.98 -23.55
CA GLU A 416 21.27 -14.06 -22.42
C GLU A 416 20.62 -13.55 -21.13
N LEU A 417 19.79 -12.50 -21.22
CA LEU A 417 18.98 -12.02 -20.11
C LEU A 417 18.08 -13.15 -19.58
N ALA A 418 17.38 -13.87 -20.45
CA ALA A 418 16.51 -14.97 -20.05
C ALA A 418 17.28 -16.18 -19.49
N ILE A 419 18.44 -16.51 -20.06
CA ILE A 419 19.36 -17.52 -19.50
C ILE A 419 19.79 -17.10 -18.09
N GLN A 420 20.19 -15.84 -17.91
CA GLN A 420 20.62 -15.31 -16.61
C GLN A 420 19.48 -15.33 -15.58
N MET A 421 18.26 -14.99 -15.96
CA MET A 421 17.08 -15.12 -15.08
C MET A 421 16.91 -16.56 -14.59
N LEU A 422 17.00 -17.54 -15.48
CA LEU A 422 16.82 -18.96 -15.14
C LEU A 422 17.99 -19.50 -14.32
N ARG A 423 19.22 -19.04 -14.57
CA ARG A 423 20.39 -19.36 -13.74
C ARG A 423 20.23 -18.87 -12.32
N THR A 424 19.83 -17.61 -12.13
CA THR A 424 19.57 -17.05 -10.81
C THR A 424 18.51 -17.88 -10.07
N LEU A 425 17.43 -18.27 -10.75
CA LEU A 425 16.40 -19.12 -10.14
C LEU A 425 16.93 -20.52 -9.80
N PHE A 426 17.70 -21.13 -10.70
CA PHE A 426 18.28 -22.45 -10.50
C PHE A 426 19.24 -22.47 -9.31
N GLU A 427 20.02 -21.41 -9.11
CA GLU A 427 20.92 -21.27 -7.97
C GLU A 427 20.13 -21.10 -6.66
N ALA A 428 19.18 -20.16 -6.64
CA ALA A 428 18.53 -19.71 -5.40
C ALA A 428 17.36 -20.58 -4.92
N HIS A 429 16.67 -21.32 -5.82
CA HIS A 429 15.41 -22.00 -5.49
C HIS A 429 15.43 -23.49 -5.88
N ASP A 430 15.60 -24.37 -4.90
CA ASP A 430 15.61 -25.82 -5.11
C ASP A 430 14.36 -26.34 -5.85
N MET A 431 13.17 -25.83 -5.48
CA MET A 431 11.90 -26.19 -6.11
C MET A 431 11.82 -25.75 -7.58
N ALA A 432 12.55 -24.70 -7.98
CA ALA A 432 12.57 -24.22 -9.35
C ALA A 432 13.46 -25.10 -10.26
N ARG A 433 14.54 -25.69 -9.73
CA ARG A 433 15.47 -26.53 -10.52
C ARG A 433 14.74 -27.64 -11.27
N ASN A 434 13.89 -28.35 -10.54
CA ASN A 434 13.04 -29.42 -11.07
C ASN A 434 12.21 -28.97 -12.28
N GLU A 435 11.53 -27.85 -12.11
CA GLU A 435 10.64 -27.27 -13.12
C GLU A 435 11.43 -26.76 -14.33
N ILE A 436 12.59 -26.12 -14.11
CA ILE A 436 13.46 -25.64 -15.20
C ILE A 436 13.87 -26.79 -16.11
N ILE A 437 14.32 -27.92 -15.54
CA ILE A 437 14.77 -29.06 -16.35
C ILE A 437 13.61 -29.71 -17.10
N GLU A 438 12.44 -29.88 -16.47
CA GLU A 438 11.25 -30.41 -17.16
C GLU A 438 10.78 -29.51 -18.30
N GLN A 439 10.76 -28.20 -18.08
CA GLN A 439 10.40 -27.22 -19.11
C GLN A 439 11.43 -27.17 -20.25
N CYS A 440 12.72 -27.40 -19.97
CA CYS A 440 13.75 -27.57 -21.01
C CYS A 440 13.49 -28.83 -21.84
N LYS A 441 13.28 -29.99 -21.19
CA LYS A 441 12.99 -31.27 -21.84
C LYS A 441 11.78 -31.14 -22.78
N PHE A 442 10.67 -30.62 -22.26
CA PHE A 442 9.44 -30.44 -23.04
C PHE A 442 9.65 -29.54 -24.26
N ARG A 443 10.35 -28.42 -24.09
CA ARG A 443 10.58 -27.45 -25.18
C ARG A 443 11.54 -27.94 -26.24
N ILE A 444 12.62 -28.63 -25.87
CA ILE A 444 13.56 -29.20 -26.84
C ILE A 444 12.84 -30.18 -27.78
N LEU A 445 11.91 -30.96 -27.24
CA LEU A 445 11.13 -31.95 -27.98
C LEU A 445 9.99 -31.33 -28.81
N SER A 446 9.41 -30.22 -28.34
CA SER A 446 8.17 -29.67 -28.92
C SER A 446 8.38 -28.46 -29.83
N LEU A 447 9.45 -27.69 -29.63
CA LEU A 447 9.72 -26.48 -30.41
C LEU A 447 10.41 -26.79 -31.75
N LYS A 448 10.38 -25.80 -32.64
CA LYS A 448 11.12 -25.85 -33.91
C LYS A 448 12.64 -25.88 -33.63
N PRO A 449 13.45 -26.52 -34.48
CA PRO A 449 14.89 -26.66 -34.26
C PRO A 449 15.61 -25.35 -33.93
N GLU A 450 15.24 -24.25 -34.60
CA GLU A 450 15.85 -22.93 -34.42
C GLU A 450 15.58 -22.36 -33.01
N GLN A 451 14.36 -22.53 -32.50
CA GLN A 451 13.96 -22.06 -31.16
C GLN A 451 14.53 -22.97 -30.06
N SER A 452 14.64 -24.28 -30.32
CA SER A 452 15.24 -25.24 -29.39
C SER A 452 16.71 -24.94 -29.09
N MET A 453 17.44 -24.26 -29.98
CA MET A 453 18.85 -23.91 -29.78
C MET A 453 19.08 -23.01 -28.56
N ALA A 454 18.18 -22.07 -28.27
CA ALA A 454 18.28 -21.21 -27.08
C ALA A 454 18.12 -22.04 -25.79
N ILE A 455 17.21 -23.02 -25.81
CA ILE A 455 16.98 -23.94 -24.68
C ILE A 455 18.18 -24.87 -24.45
N ILE A 456 18.81 -25.36 -25.53
CA ILE A 456 20.02 -26.18 -25.43
C ILE A 456 21.18 -25.36 -24.86
N ARG A 457 21.31 -24.07 -25.23
CA ARG A 457 22.32 -23.16 -24.66
C ARG A 457 22.11 -22.91 -23.19
N LEU A 458 20.86 -22.70 -22.75
CA LEU A 458 20.51 -22.65 -21.33
C LEU A 458 20.99 -23.93 -20.62
N LEU A 459 20.65 -25.11 -21.15
CA LEU A 459 21.06 -26.38 -20.56
C LEU A 459 22.58 -26.51 -20.47
N GLY A 460 23.30 -26.08 -21.52
CA GLY A 460 24.77 -26.01 -21.54
C GLY A 460 25.33 -25.12 -20.44
N SER A 461 24.76 -23.94 -20.28
CA SER A 461 25.15 -23.00 -19.23
C SER A 461 24.95 -23.60 -17.84
N LEU A 462 23.79 -24.24 -17.59
CA LEU A 462 23.50 -24.89 -16.30
C LEU A 462 24.45 -26.07 -16.01
N VAL A 463 24.73 -26.92 -17.01
CA VAL A 463 25.67 -28.04 -16.90
C VAL A 463 27.08 -27.55 -16.55
N GLN A 464 27.55 -26.49 -17.20
CA GLN A 464 28.90 -25.98 -17.01
C GLN A 464 29.07 -25.32 -15.64
N ILE A 465 28.07 -24.58 -15.18
CA ILE A 465 28.18 -23.73 -13.99
C ILE A 465 27.73 -24.46 -12.72
N TYR A 466 26.71 -25.32 -12.83
CA TYR A 466 26.13 -26.06 -11.70
C TYR A 466 26.14 -27.58 -11.96
N PRO A 467 27.32 -28.22 -12.19
CA PRO A 467 27.38 -29.63 -12.52
C PRO A 467 26.81 -30.54 -11.42
N TYR A 468 26.99 -30.21 -10.13
CA TYR A 468 26.50 -31.03 -9.02
C TYR A 468 24.98 -31.02 -8.87
N PRO A 469 24.29 -29.86 -8.80
CA PRO A 469 22.82 -29.86 -8.80
C PRO A 469 22.22 -30.51 -10.05
N MET A 470 22.90 -30.41 -11.20
CA MET A 470 22.48 -31.07 -12.43
C MET A 470 22.53 -32.61 -12.35
N LEU A 471 23.38 -33.20 -11.49
CA LEU A 471 23.46 -34.65 -11.33
C LEU A 471 22.18 -35.25 -10.74
N GLU A 472 21.46 -34.51 -9.91
CA GLU A 472 20.16 -34.93 -9.35
C GLU A 472 19.08 -35.11 -10.42
N HIS A 473 19.28 -34.51 -11.59
CA HIS A 473 18.34 -34.52 -12.71
C HIS A 473 18.77 -35.41 -13.88
N VAL A 474 19.82 -36.23 -13.72
CA VAL A 474 20.35 -37.10 -14.78
C VAL A 474 19.30 -38.05 -15.35
N SER A 475 18.37 -38.58 -14.55
CA SER A 475 17.30 -39.46 -15.04
C SER A 475 16.45 -38.81 -16.12
N ARG A 476 16.12 -37.52 -15.97
CA ARG A 476 15.33 -36.76 -16.95
C ARG A 476 16.10 -36.42 -18.21
N LEU A 477 17.40 -36.18 -18.06
CA LEU A 477 18.29 -35.97 -19.20
C LEU A 477 18.45 -37.25 -20.01
N LYS A 478 18.43 -38.43 -19.36
CA LYS A 478 18.37 -39.72 -20.04
C LYS A 478 17.06 -39.92 -20.79
N GLU A 479 15.92 -39.66 -20.14
CA GLU A 479 14.61 -39.69 -20.82
C GLU A 479 14.60 -38.80 -22.07
N LEU A 480 15.23 -37.63 -22.02
CA LEU A 480 15.38 -36.77 -23.19
C LEU A 480 16.20 -37.45 -24.30
N LEU A 481 17.31 -38.12 -23.96
CA LEU A 481 18.15 -38.86 -24.91
C LEU A 481 17.46 -40.08 -25.51
N ASP A 482 16.46 -40.68 -24.85
CA ASP A 482 15.67 -41.77 -25.43
C ASP A 482 14.94 -41.33 -26.71
N TYR A 483 14.66 -40.03 -26.85
CA TYR A 483 14.07 -39.45 -28.06
C TYR A 483 15.09 -39.04 -29.13
N PHE A 484 16.39 -39.29 -28.92
CA PHE A 484 17.48 -38.81 -29.79
C PHE A 484 17.26 -39.14 -31.28
N ALA A 485 16.81 -40.36 -31.59
CA ALA A 485 16.56 -40.80 -32.97
C ALA A 485 15.44 -40.02 -33.68
N PHE A 486 14.55 -39.37 -32.92
CA PHE A 486 13.43 -38.59 -33.44
C PHE A 486 13.72 -37.08 -33.47
N MET A 487 14.85 -36.64 -32.91
CA MET A 487 15.24 -35.23 -32.90
C MET A 487 15.84 -34.80 -34.24
N ASN A 488 15.80 -33.49 -34.51
CA ASN A 488 16.57 -32.91 -35.60
C ASN A 488 18.07 -33.13 -35.35
N GLY A 489 18.82 -33.57 -36.38
CA GLY A 489 20.25 -33.88 -36.23
C GLY A 489 21.11 -32.74 -35.67
N LYS A 490 20.79 -31.47 -35.96
CA LYS A 490 21.49 -30.32 -35.37
C LYS A 490 21.22 -30.20 -33.87
N VAL A 491 19.95 -30.34 -33.47
CA VAL A 491 19.51 -30.30 -32.07
C VAL A 491 20.15 -31.45 -31.29
N ALA A 492 20.09 -32.66 -31.84
CA ALA A 492 20.66 -33.87 -31.26
C ALA A 492 22.18 -33.75 -31.02
N ALA A 493 22.94 -33.28 -32.01
CA ALA A 493 24.39 -33.10 -31.90
C ALA A 493 24.77 -32.07 -30.83
N HIS A 494 24.06 -30.92 -30.77
CA HIS A 494 24.33 -29.90 -29.76
C HIS A 494 23.92 -30.35 -28.36
N LEU A 495 22.82 -31.11 -28.23
CA LEU A 495 22.40 -31.66 -26.95
C LEU A 495 23.47 -32.58 -26.36
N VAL A 496 24.01 -33.51 -27.15
CA VAL A 496 25.10 -34.41 -26.71
C VAL A 496 26.35 -33.61 -26.34
N SER A 497 26.71 -32.60 -27.14
CA SER A 497 27.85 -31.72 -26.85
C SER A 497 27.70 -31.00 -25.50
N VAL A 498 26.50 -30.49 -25.22
CA VAL A 498 26.16 -29.78 -23.97
C VAL A 498 26.19 -30.70 -22.75
N LEU A 499 25.79 -31.97 -22.90
CA LEU A 499 25.77 -32.94 -21.80
C LEU A 499 27.13 -33.60 -21.54
N LEU A 500 28.09 -33.49 -22.47
CA LEU A 500 29.42 -34.09 -22.39
C LEU A 500 30.16 -33.79 -21.06
N PRO A 501 30.11 -32.57 -20.48
CA PRO A 501 30.76 -32.31 -19.19
C PRO A 501 30.20 -33.15 -18.03
N LEU A 502 28.89 -33.47 -18.03
CA LEU A 502 28.28 -34.30 -16.98
C LEU A 502 28.73 -35.76 -17.04
N LEU A 503 29.14 -36.25 -18.22
CA LEU A 503 29.64 -37.63 -18.36
C LEU A 503 30.84 -37.87 -17.45
N LYS A 504 31.68 -36.87 -17.21
CA LYS A 504 32.84 -37.01 -16.29
C LYS A 504 32.42 -37.35 -14.85
N PHE A 505 31.19 -37.03 -14.48
CA PHE A 505 30.70 -37.13 -13.10
C PHE A 505 29.64 -38.22 -12.92
N SER A 506 29.03 -38.73 -13.99
CA SER A 506 27.99 -39.77 -13.94
C SER A 506 28.30 -40.95 -14.86
N ARG A 507 28.64 -42.10 -14.28
CA ARG A 507 28.78 -43.38 -15.02
C ARG A 507 27.48 -43.79 -15.67
N ASP A 508 26.37 -43.51 -14.99
CA ASP A 508 25.03 -43.80 -15.47
C ASP A 508 24.74 -43.07 -16.79
N LEU A 509 25.11 -41.79 -16.90
CA LEU A 509 24.94 -41.02 -18.14
C LEU A 509 25.96 -41.42 -19.21
N GLN A 510 27.19 -41.82 -18.83
CA GLN A 510 28.18 -42.37 -19.76
C GLN A 510 27.62 -43.60 -20.50
N VAL A 511 27.12 -44.60 -19.77
CA VAL A 511 26.59 -45.82 -20.38
C VAL A 511 25.44 -45.54 -21.35
N THR A 512 24.56 -44.59 -21.02
CA THR A 512 23.45 -44.20 -21.90
C THR A 512 23.89 -43.40 -23.13
N THR A 513 24.98 -42.63 -23.05
CA THR A 513 25.43 -41.77 -24.16
C THR A 513 26.41 -42.42 -25.13
N VAL A 514 27.13 -43.45 -24.71
CA VAL A 514 28.11 -44.20 -25.53
C VAL A 514 27.54 -44.69 -26.87
N PRO A 515 26.27 -45.16 -26.99
CA PRO A 515 25.70 -45.59 -28.27
C PRO A 515 25.45 -44.47 -29.30
N PHE A 516 25.53 -43.19 -28.90
CA PHE A 516 25.26 -42.04 -29.78
C PHE A 516 26.53 -41.40 -30.36
N PHE A 517 27.71 -41.87 -29.95
CA PHE A 517 29.03 -41.53 -30.52
C PHE A 517 29.49 -42.67 -31.42
#